data_AF-A0A670K7Q2-F1
#
_entry.id   AF-A0A670K7Q2-F1
#
_cell.length_a   1.000
_cell.length_b   1.000
_cell.length_c   1.000
_cell.angle_alpha   90.00
_cell.angle_beta   90.00
_cell.angle_gamma   90.00
#
_symmetry.space_group_name_H-M   'P 1'
#
loop_
_entity.id
_entity.type
_entity.pdbx_description
1 polymer ?
#
loop_
_entity_poly.entity_id
_entity_poly.type
_entity_poly.pdbx_seq_one_letter_code
_entity_poly.pdbx_strand_id
1 'polypeptide(L)'
;DQRKALPLKSCSLTKPGSLPNPPRPRSVSVVSTTSQLSSRNPKDVLRHRIFHLSEMLRVEKANRDDNTSCYVELVGKADREKAPSIRQAFERINQRSSANIAQLEQRLQDSWAQLKKLEQRIFTSQDSSSSSATPAQQQLTTPRNSMSHQPSFSIPRNRTTETCIVEELLPSISESKENRSAQEASSKQILEEEIKQRVQELKAQLLDLREDHKVLEDEWHKLDESWKADKQQMMELLQEEKKRYYHLEVQVNDVIQINLNEITNLKHDLACTEEKMVYQSYERVGLTWVPTIFYSSWHPLSTLLLQNVLELHWAVLPPSSIYVHQIFLCTTSAHLGVSLSLLLYEHCAI
;
A
#
# COMPACT_ATOMS: atom_id res chain seq x y z
N ASP A 1 -41.70 27.12 -21.30
CA ASP A 1 -41.37 25.67 -21.28
C ASP A 1 -40.32 25.39 -22.34
N GLN A 2 -39.16 24.78 -22.14
CA GLN A 2 -38.64 23.92 -21.08
C GLN A 2 -37.12 24.15 -20.98
N ARG A 3 -36.56 24.21 -19.76
CA ARG A 3 -35.11 24.19 -19.53
C ARG A 3 -34.59 22.77 -19.70
N LYS A 4 -33.58 22.58 -20.55
CA LYS A 4 -32.84 21.33 -20.73
C LYS A 4 -32.02 21.01 -19.48
N ALA A 5 -32.28 19.84 -18.88
CA ALA A 5 -31.50 19.26 -17.81
C ALA A 5 -30.36 18.40 -18.38
N LEU A 6 -29.17 18.51 -17.77
CA LEU A 6 -28.00 17.66 -17.99
C LEU A 6 -28.22 16.25 -17.40
N PRO A 7 -27.58 15.19 -17.92
CA PRO A 7 -27.78 13.84 -17.41
C PRO A 7 -26.90 13.59 -16.18
N LEU A 8 -27.53 13.34 -15.04
CA LEU A 8 -26.90 12.72 -13.88
C LEU A 8 -26.60 11.26 -14.21
N LYS A 9 -25.34 10.85 -14.10
CA LYS A 9 -24.93 9.44 -14.11
C LYS A 9 -25.65 8.72 -12.97
N SER A 10 -26.52 7.78 -13.34
CA SER A 10 -27.28 6.92 -12.44
C SER A 10 -26.35 5.90 -11.76
N CYS A 11 -26.27 5.93 -10.44
CA CYS A 11 -25.87 4.77 -9.64
C CYS A 11 -26.94 3.69 -9.79
N SER A 12 -26.61 2.58 -10.43
CA SER A 12 -27.47 1.42 -10.62
C SER A 12 -27.68 0.67 -9.29
N LEU A 13 -28.85 0.84 -8.68
CA LEU A 13 -29.39 -0.10 -7.70
C LEU A 13 -30.14 -1.22 -8.46
N THR A 14 -29.56 -2.41 -8.51
CA THR A 14 -30.23 -3.60 -9.05
C THR A 14 -31.08 -4.25 -7.96
N LYS A 15 -32.38 -4.43 -8.20
CA LYS A 15 -33.32 -5.21 -7.35
C LYS A 15 -33.10 -6.73 -7.56
N PRO A 16 -33.49 -7.58 -6.57
CA PRO A 16 -33.15 -9.00 -6.57
C PRO A 16 -34.16 -9.81 -7.39
N GLY A 17 -33.65 -10.57 -8.36
CA GLY A 17 -34.44 -11.46 -9.20
C GLY A 17 -33.55 -12.34 -10.08
N SER A 18 -33.39 -13.58 -9.63
CA SER A 18 -33.05 -14.80 -10.38
C SER A 18 -32.28 -14.65 -11.70
N LEU A 19 -30.96 -14.88 -11.64
CA LEU A 19 -30.12 -15.16 -12.81
C LEU A 19 -29.33 -16.47 -12.60
N PRO A 20 -28.98 -17.17 -13.70
CA PRO A 20 -28.47 -18.54 -13.68
C PRO A 20 -27.01 -18.59 -13.20
N ASN A 21 -26.65 -19.73 -12.62
CA ASN A 21 -25.31 -20.02 -12.11
C ASN A 21 -24.21 -19.70 -13.15
N PRO A 22 -23.11 -19.04 -12.74
CA PRO A 22 -21.98 -18.78 -13.62
C PRO A 22 -21.25 -20.09 -13.99
N PRO A 23 -20.63 -20.18 -15.18
CA PRO A 23 -19.93 -21.38 -15.60
C PRO A 23 -18.69 -21.59 -14.72
N ARG A 24 -18.60 -22.81 -14.17
CA ARG A 24 -17.44 -23.37 -13.48
C ARG A 24 -16.17 -23.10 -14.29
N PRO A 25 -15.07 -22.59 -13.70
CA PRO A 25 -13.82 -22.42 -14.42
C PRO A 25 -13.30 -23.80 -14.84
N ARG A 26 -13.16 -24.00 -16.16
CA ARG A 26 -12.44 -25.16 -16.70
C ARG A 26 -10.99 -25.04 -16.28
N SER A 27 -10.52 -26.10 -15.66
CA SER A 27 -9.13 -26.46 -15.41
C SER A 27 -8.25 -26.14 -16.62
N VAL A 28 -7.51 -25.03 -16.54
CA VAL A 28 -6.31 -24.83 -17.34
C VAL A 28 -5.21 -25.59 -16.62
N SER A 29 -4.68 -26.59 -17.31
CA SER A 29 -3.60 -27.46 -16.88
C SER A 29 -2.39 -26.63 -16.43
N VAL A 30 -2.23 -26.50 -15.12
CA VAL A 30 -1.01 -25.96 -14.51
C VAL A 30 0.07 -26.99 -14.79
N VAL A 31 0.99 -26.64 -15.69
CA VAL A 31 2.27 -27.31 -15.84
C VAL A 31 2.92 -27.34 -14.46
N SER A 32 3.12 -28.56 -13.96
CA SER A 32 3.77 -28.86 -12.69
C SER A 32 5.21 -28.36 -12.68
N THR A 33 5.45 -27.15 -12.21
CA THR A 33 6.72 -26.75 -11.59
C THR A 33 6.59 -26.90 -10.07
N THR A 34 6.31 -28.14 -9.64
CA THR A 34 6.51 -28.55 -8.26
C THR A 34 7.95 -29.05 -8.15
N SER A 35 8.89 -28.12 -8.00
CA SER A 35 10.24 -28.42 -7.53
C SER A 35 10.86 -27.12 -7.06
N GLN A 36 11.33 -27.11 -5.81
CA GLN A 36 11.98 -26.01 -5.08
C GLN A 36 11.07 -25.14 -4.19
N LEU A 37 10.58 -25.72 -3.08
CA LEU A 37 10.29 -24.96 -1.86
C LEU A 37 10.91 -25.66 -0.66
N SER A 38 12.24 -25.80 -0.70
CA SER A 38 13.02 -26.29 0.44
C SER A 38 13.53 -25.08 1.22
N SER A 39 13.13 -24.97 2.49
CA SER A 39 13.55 -23.96 3.47
C SER A 39 13.08 -22.50 3.23
N ARG A 40 11.78 -22.21 3.38
CA ARG A 40 11.35 -20.85 3.76
C ARG A 40 11.46 -20.70 5.27
N ASN A 41 12.30 -19.77 5.72
CA ASN A 41 12.46 -19.44 7.13
C ASN A 41 11.08 -19.11 7.74
N PRO A 42 10.69 -19.68 8.89
CA PRO A 42 9.39 -19.41 9.51
C PRO A 42 9.15 -17.91 9.78
N LYS A 43 10.21 -17.11 9.93
CA LYS A 43 10.13 -15.65 10.02
C LYS A 43 9.62 -15.00 8.72
N ASP A 44 10.03 -15.50 7.57
CA ASP A 44 9.64 -14.93 6.27
C ASP A 44 8.17 -15.21 5.96
N VAL A 45 7.66 -16.38 6.40
CA VAL A 45 6.24 -16.71 6.33
C VAL A 45 5.41 -15.73 7.17
N LEU A 46 5.87 -15.42 8.39
CA LEU A 46 5.20 -14.45 9.27
C LEU A 46 5.29 -13.02 8.71
N ARG A 47 6.43 -12.59 8.17
CA ARG A 47 6.58 -11.27 7.52
C ARG A 47 5.62 -11.11 6.35
N HIS A 48 5.51 -12.13 5.49
CA HIS A 48 4.55 -12.12 4.40
C HIS A 48 3.10 -12.06 4.90
N ARG A 49 2.78 -12.80 5.98
CA ARG A 49 1.44 -12.76 6.59
C ARG A 49 1.11 -11.39 7.19
N ILE A 50 2.07 -10.75 7.87
CA ILE A 50 1.95 -9.40 8.43
C ILE A 50 1.68 -8.40 7.31
N PHE A 51 2.44 -8.46 6.22
CA PHE A 51 2.25 -7.59 5.06
C PHE A 51 0.83 -7.74 4.48
N HIS A 52 0.39 -8.98 4.24
CA HIS A 52 -0.93 -9.25 3.71
C HIS A 52 -2.08 -8.79 4.64
N LEU A 53 -1.96 -9.03 5.94
CA LEU A 53 -2.95 -8.55 6.92
C LEU A 53 -2.99 -7.02 6.99
N SER A 54 -1.84 -6.37 6.90
CA SER A 54 -1.73 -4.91 6.87
C SER A 54 -2.41 -4.33 5.64
N GLU A 55 -2.25 -4.98 4.48
CA GLU A 55 -2.90 -4.56 3.25
C GLU A 55 -4.42 -4.75 3.29
N MET A 56 -4.90 -5.88 3.81
CA MET A 56 -6.34 -6.07 4.03
C MET A 56 -6.92 -5.03 4.99
N LEU A 57 -6.18 -4.66 6.05
CA LEU A 57 -6.60 -3.63 7.00
C LEU A 57 -6.65 -2.25 6.34
N ARG A 58 -5.68 -1.92 5.48
CA ARG A 58 -5.65 -0.67 4.72
C ARG A 58 -6.85 -0.57 3.78
N VAL A 59 -7.14 -1.63 3.03
CA VAL A 59 -8.28 -1.69 2.10
C VAL A 59 -9.61 -1.58 2.85
N GLU A 60 -9.77 -2.29 3.97
CA GLU A 60 -11.01 -2.22 4.75
C GLU A 60 -11.23 -0.83 5.37
N LYS A 61 -10.16 -0.15 5.83
CA LYS A 61 -10.24 1.25 6.30
C LYS A 61 -10.64 2.20 5.17
N ALA A 62 -10.04 2.06 3.98
CA ALA A 62 -10.41 2.86 2.81
C ALA A 62 -11.86 2.63 2.39
N ASN A 63 -12.33 1.37 2.35
CA ASN A 63 -13.72 1.04 2.06
C ASN A 63 -14.69 1.66 3.08
N ARG A 64 -14.32 1.71 4.36
CA ARG A 64 -15.13 2.37 5.40
C ARG A 64 -15.22 3.88 5.18
N ASP A 65 -14.13 4.51 4.77
CA ASP A 65 -14.09 5.95 4.48
C ASP A 65 -14.93 6.27 3.22
N ASP A 66 -14.84 5.44 2.17
CA ASP A 66 -15.69 5.53 0.98
C ASP A 66 -17.17 5.35 1.31
N ASN A 67 -17.50 4.36 2.16
CA ASN A 67 -18.86 4.14 2.65
C ASN A 67 -19.38 5.35 3.45
N THR A 68 -18.51 6.00 4.22
CA THR A 68 -18.85 7.21 4.99
C THR A 68 -19.10 8.40 4.06
N SER A 69 -18.24 8.58 3.05
CA SER A 69 -18.40 9.60 2.02
C SER A 69 -19.71 9.42 1.24
N CYS A 70 -19.98 8.19 0.79
CA CYS A 70 -21.22 7.83 0.10
C CYS A 70 -22.47 8.04 0.98
N TYR A 71 -22.40 7.71 2.27
CA TYR A 71 -23.48 7.98 3.22
C TYR A 71 -23.77 9.49 3.34
N VAL A 72 -22.74 10.33 3.46
CA VAL A 72 -22.91 11.79 3.53
C VAL A 72 -23.57 12.32 2.26
N GLU A 73 -23.14 11.86 1.09
CA GLU A 73 -23.72 12.26 -0.19
C GLU A 73 -25.19 11.82 -0.33
N LEU A 74 -25.50 10.57 0.02
CA LEU A 74 -26.86 10.03 -0.06
C LEU A 74 -27.81 10.72 0.92
N VAL A 75 -27.38 10.97 2.16
CA VAL A 75 -28.19 11.71 3.12
C VAL A 75 -28.38 13.16 2.71
N GLY A 76 -27.37 13.80 2.10
CA GLY A 76 -27.48 15.16 1.58
C GLY A 76 -28.46 15.31 0.43
N LYS A 77 -28.69 14.25 -0.36
CA LYS A 77 -29.63 14.23 -1.50
C LYS A 77 -30.99 13.60 -1.17
N ALA A 78 -31.15 13.00 0.01
CA ALA A 78 -32.34 12.22 0.35
C ALA A 78 -33.46 13.07 0.97
N ASP A 79 -34.70 12.71 0.62
CA ASP A 79 -35.90 13.23 1.28
C ASP A 79 -35.93 12.85 2.77
N ARG A 80 -36.62 13.67 3.57
CA ARG A 80 -36.74 13.51 5.03
C ARG A 80 -37.29 12.13 5.45
N GLU A 81 -38.09 11.50 4.60
CA GLU A 81 -38.66 10.16 4.84
C GLU A 81 -37.69 9.00 4.55
N LYS A 82 -36.71 9.18 3.64
CA LYS A 82 -35.75 8.13 3.26
C LYS A 82 -34.49 8.14 4.14
N ALA A 83 -34.20 9.28 4.78
CA ALA A 83 -33.03 9.45 5.65
C ALA A 83 -32.91 8.40 6.79
N PRO A 84 -33.98 7.96 7.48
CA PRO A 84 -33.88 6.92 8.50
C PRO A 84 -33.44 5.56 7.94
N SER A 85 -33.95 5.19 6.75
CA SER A 85 -33.57 3.93 6.09
C SER A 85 -32.10 3.94 5.66
N ILE A 86 -31.60 5.07 5.16
CA ILE A 86 -30.21 5.24 4.75
C ILE A 86 -29.29 5.14 5.98
N ARG A 87 -29.65 5.79 7.10
CA ARG A 87 -28.94 5.66 8.39
C ARG A 87 -28.85 4.22 8.86
N GLN A 88 -29.98 3.51 8.85
CA GLN A 88 -30.01 2.11 9.29
C GLN A 88 -29.16 1.19 8.40
N ALA A 89 -29.10 1.46 7.09
CA ALA A 89 -28.23 0.72 6.18
C ALA A 89 -26.74 1.00 6.47
N PHE A 90 -26.37 2.27 6.63
CA PHE A 90 -25.01 2.67 6.99
C PHE A 90 -24.57 2.07 8.33
N GLU A 91 -25.41 2.12 9.36
CA GLU A 91 -25.13 1.56 10.69
C GLU A 91 -24.74 0.08 10.60
N ARG A 92 -25.50 -0.73 9.83
CA ARG A 92 -25.19 -2.17 9.64
C ARG A 92 -23.88 -2.40 8.90
N ILE A 93 -23.61 -1.62 7.85
CA ILE A 93 -22.37 -1.73 7.06
C ILE A 93 -21.17 -1.31 7.93
N ASN A 94 -21.31 -0.21 8.68
CA ASN A 94 -20.28 0.31 9.56
C ASN A 94 -19.99 -0.63 10.74
N GLN A 95 -21.01 -1.24 11.34
CA GLN A 95 -20.83 -2.28 12.37
C GLN A 95 -20.04 -3.48 11.84
N ARG A 96 -20.37 -3.97 10.64
CA ARG A 96 -19.65 -5.07 9.99
C ARG A 96 -18.19 -4.69 9.69
N SER A 97 -17.97 -3.52 9.10
CA SER A 97 -16.62 -3.05 8.77
C SER A 97 -15.78 -2.85 10.04
N SER A 98 -16.35 -2.25 11.09
CA SER A 98 -15.68 -2.05 12.37
C SER A 98 -15.29 -3.36 13.04
N ALA A 99 -16.17 -4.37 13.01
CA ALA A 99 -15.86 -5.71 13.51
C ALA A 99 -14.74 -6.38 12.69
N ASN A 100 -14.74 -6.22 11.37
CA ASN A 100 -13.69 -6.77 10.49
C ASN A 100 -12.34 -6.09 10.75
N ILE A 101 -12.32 -4.76 10.87
CA ILE A 101 -11.12 -3.98 11.22
C ILE A 101 -10.54 -4.46 12.55
N ALA A 102 -11.36 -4.62 13.58
CA ALA A 102 -10.91 -5.11 14.89
C ALA A 102 -10.29 -6.52 14.80
N GLN A 103 -10.90 -7.42 14.03
CA GLN A 103 -10.35 -8.77 13.82
C GLN A 103 -9.03 -8.76 13.04
N LEU A 104 -8.91 -7.92 12.02
CA LEU A 104 -7.68 -7.76 11.25
C LEU A 104 -6.55 -7.18 12.11
N GLU A 105 -6.85 -6.18 12.94
CA GLU A 105 -5.92 -5.60 13.90
C GLU A 105 -5.44 -6.62 14.93
N GLN A 106 -6.36 -7.43 15.49
CA GLN A 106 -5.99 -8.50 16.43
C GLN A 106 -5.08 -9.55 15.77
N ARG A 107 -5.44 -10.05 14.59
CA ARG A 107 -4.62 -11.04 13.86
C ARG A 107 -3.25 -10.49 13.48
N LEU A 108 -3.17 -9.21 13.18
CA LEU A 108 -1.91 -8.52 12.90
C LEU A 108 -1.03 -8.47 14.15
N GLN A 109 -1.60 -8.09 15.30
CA GLN A 109 -0.90 -8.10 16.60
C GLN A 109 -0.41 -9.49 16.97
N ASP A 110 -1.24 -10.53 16.81
CA ASP A 110 -0.84 -11.92 17.05
C ASP A 110 0.33 -12.35 16.16
N SER A 111 0.30 -11.96 14.88
CA SER A 111 1.38 -12.27 13.93
C SER A 111 2.69 -11.56 14.30
N TRP A 112 2.62 -10.30 14.74
CA TRP A 112 3.77 -9.55 15.26
C TRP A 112 4.34 -10.18 16.54
N ALA A 113 3.47 -10.58 17.48
CA ALA A 113 3.89 -11.23 18.71
C ALA A 113 4.60 -12.57 18.45
N GLN A 114 4.10 -13.35 17.48
CA GLN A 114 4.74 -14.59 17.04
C GLN A 114 6.11 -14.34 16.41
N LEU A 115 6.25 -13.32 15.57
CA LEU A 115 7.52 -12.96 14.93
C LEU A 115 8.56 -12.56 15.98
N LYS A 116 8.18 -11.72 16.94
CA LYS A 116 9.04 -11.30 18.06
C LYS A 116 9.48 -12.49 18.93
N LYS A 117 8.57 -13.44 19.20
CA LYS A 117 8.91 -14.66 19.96
C LYS A 117 9.92 -15.55 19.22
N LEU A 118 9.86 -15.61 17.89
CA LEU A 118 10.86 -16.32 17.08
C LEU A 118 12.20 -15.57 17.01
N GLU A 119 12.18 -14.24 17.07
CA GLU A 119 13.41 -13.45 17.18
C GLU A 119 14.10 -13.65 18.53
N GLN A 120 13.33 -13.63 19.62
CA GLN A 120 13.86 -13.83 20.98
C GLN A 120 14.39 -15.25 21.24
N ARG A 121 13.76 -16.30 20.67
CA ARG A 121 14.27 -17.67 20.83
C ARG A 121 15.66 -17.87 20.24
N ILE A 122 16.02 -17.13 19.20
CA ILE A 122 17.37 -17.21 18.62
C ILE A 122 18.40 -16.63 19.58
N PHE A 123 18.06 -15.58 20.33
CA PHE A 123 18.93 -15.01 21.37
C PHE A 123 19.09 -15.91 22.59
N THR A 124 18.06 -16.66 22.99
CA THR A 124 18.13 -17.56 24.16
C THR A 124 18.78 -18.92 23.86
N SER A 125 18.91 -19.30 22.58
CA SER A 125 19.50 -20.59 22.20
C SER A 125 21.03 -20.62 22.18
N GLN A 126 21.72 -19.47 22.36
CA GLN A 126 23.19 -19.44 22.46
C GLN A 126 23.73 -19.63 23.89
N ASP A 127 22.91 -19.43 24.93
CA ASP A 127 23.36 -19.45 26.35
C ASP A 127 22.74 -20.58 27.19
N SER A 128 22.28 -21.68 26.60
CA SER A 128 21.54 -22.70 27.37
C SER A 128 21.80 -24.13 26.90
N SER A 129 23.03 -24.59 27.08
CA SER A 129 23.32 -26.02 27.28
C SER A 129 23.48 -26.27 28.77
N SER A 130 22.36 -26.37 29.51
CA SER A 130 22.20 -27.29 30.65
C SER A 130 20.94 -27.00 31.48
N SER A 131 20.31 -28.10 31.88
CA SER A 131 19.30 -28.26 32.94
C SER A 131 17.82 -28.02 32.59
N SER A 132 17.13 -29.15 32.61
CA SER A 132 15.69 -29.38 32.68
C SER A 132 15.11 -29.07 34.06
N ALA A 133 13.91 -28.47 34.11
CA ALA A 133 12.73 -28.94 34.87
C ALA A 133 11.60 -27.90 34.90
N THR A 134 10.38 -28.39 35.06
CA THR A 134 9.07 -27.79 34.72
C THR A 134 8.35 -27.16 35.95
N PRO A 135 7.06 -26.72 35.92
CA PRO A 135 6.65 -25.32 36.14
C PRO A 135 5.72 -25.07 37.37
N ALA A 136 5.49 -23.80 37.77
CA ALA A 136 4.24 -23.35 38.43
C ALA A 136 4.15 -21.82 38.67
N GLN A 137 2.99 -21.23 38.30
CA GLN A 137 2.21 -20.13 38.95
C GLN A 137 2.88 -18.73 39.10
N GLN A 138 2.25 -17.55 39.01
CA GLN A 138 0.85 -17.07 39.09
C GLN A 138 0.79 -15.59 38.59
N GLN A 139 -0.37 -15.23 38.00
CA GLN A 139 -1.13 -13.95 38.01
C GLN A 139 -0.49 -12.52 38.08
N LEU A 140 -0.91 -11.71 37.08
CA LEU A 140 -1.54 -10.36 37.13
C LEU A 140 -0.78 -9.12 37.66
N THR A 141 -0.52 -8.14 36.77
CA THR A 141 -0.99 -6.72 36.82
C THR A 141 -0.32 -5.84 35.74
N THR A 142 -1.10 -5.00 35.06
CA THR A 142 -0.71 -3.78 34.31
C THR A 142 -0.64 -2.57 35.29
N PRO A 143 -0.09 -1.36 35.00
CA PRO A 143 0.24 -0.76 33.69
C PRO A 143 1.55 0.11 33.59
N ARG A 144 1.94 0.44 32.35
CA ARG A 144 2.42 1.75 31.80
C ARG A 144 3.33 2.66 32.65
N ASN A 145 4.57 2.91 32.22
CA ASN A 145 5.03 4.15 31.52
C ASN A 145 6.57 4.24 31.37
N SER A 146 6.99 5.06 30.39
CA SER A 146 8.28 5.76 30.24
C SER A 146 9.55 4.98 29.82
N MET A 147 9.81 5.06 28.51
CA MET A 147 11.00 5.62 27.85
C MET A 147 12.40 5.49 28.49
N SER A 148 13.32 5.15 27.59
CA SER A 148 14.78 5.21 27.66
C SER A 148 15.46 3.99 28.28
N HIS A 149 15.89 3.05 27.43
CA HIS A 149 17.13 2.32 27.67
C HIS A 149 17.86 2.08 26.34
N GLN A 150 19.03 2.72 26.24
CA GLN A 150 20.14 2.34 25.39
C GLN A 150 20.51 0.86 25.58
N PRO A 151 21.17 0.22 24.60
CA PRO A 151 21.82 -1.06 24.83
C PRO A 151 23.04 -0.82 25.72
N SER A 152 22.89 -1.13 27.00
CA SER A 152 23.99 -1.31 27.94
C SER A 152 24.82 -2.51 27.51
N PHE A 153 25.96 -2.25 26.87
CA PHE A 153 27.05 -3.22 26.75
C PHE A 153 27.62 -3.46 28.16
N SER A 154 27.16 -4.51 28.82
CA SER A 154 27.80 -5.01 30.04
C SER A 154 29.07 -5.77 29.65
N ILE A 155 30.20 -5.08 29.71
CA ILE A 155 31.53 -5.69 29.82
C ILE A 155 31.58 -6.46 31.15
N PRO A 156 32.00 -7.74 31.20
CA PRO A 156 32.31 -8.39 32.46
C PRO A 156 33.52 -7.67 33.08
N ARG A 157 33.24 -6.91 34.14
CA ARG A 157 34.27 -6.27 34.97
C ARG A 157 34.89 -7.34 35.85
N ASN A 158 35.97 -7.97 35.40
CA ASN A 158 36.83 -8.75 36.29
C ASN A 158 37.40 -7.81 37.34
N ARG A 159 36.95 -8.00 38.59
CA ARG A 159 37.49 -7.33 39.76
C ARG A 159 38.94 -7.75 39.93
N THR A 160 39.80 -6.75 39.87
CA THR A 160 41.14 -6.75 40.41
C THR A 160 41.07 -6.99 41.92
N THR A 161 42.00 -7.81 42.41
CA THR A 161 42.54 -7.77 43.77
C THR A 161 41.56 -8.07 44.91
N GLU A 162 41.43 -9.35 45.27
CA GLU A 162 41.34 -9.72 46.67
C GLU A 162 42.69 -10.32 47.08
N THR A 163 43.45 -9.50 47.79
CA THR A 163 44.58 -9.85 48.65
C THR A 163 44.16 -11.02 49.55
N CYS A 164 44.56 -12.24 49.20
CA CYS A 164 44.65 -13.32 50.17
C CYS A 164 45.78 -12.93 51.13
N ILE A 165 45.37 -12.53 52.33
CA ILE A 165 46.23 -12.45 53.51
C ILE A 165 46.87 -13.83 53.64
N VAL A 166 48.16 -13.91 53.33
CA VAL A 166 48.98 -15.04 53.75
C VAL A 166 49.14 -14.85 55.26
N GLU A 167 48.30 -15.54 56.01
CA GLU A 167 48.45 -15.64 57.46
C GLU A 167 49.72 -16.43 57.73
N GLU A 168 50.79 -15.66 57.97
CA GLU A 168 52.11 -16.06 58.38
C GLU A 168 52.05 -16.71 59.76
N LEU A 169 51.72 -18.01 59.80
CA LEU A 169 51.94 -18.84 60.98
C LEU A 169 53.42 -19.24 61.03
N LEU A 170 54.24 -18.31 61.53
CA LEU A 170 55.60 -18.55 61.96
C LEU A 170 55.58 -19.52 63.17
N PRO A 171 56.23 -20.70 63.13
CA PRO A 171 56.37 -21.51 64.32
C PRO A 171 57.36 -20.83 65.26
N SER A 172 56.86 -20.42 66.43
CA SER A 172 57.67 -19.92 67.54
C SER A 172 58.68 -20.99 67.97
N ILE A 173 59.97 -20.67 67.82
CA ILE A 173 61.07 -21.45 68.37
C ILE A 173 61.02 -21.26 69.89
N SER A 174 60.52 -22.26 70.61
CA SER A 174 60.70 -22.36 72.06
C SER A 174 61.88 -23.30 72.31
N GLU A 175 62.96 -22.74 72.82
CA GLU A 175 64.10 -23.48 73.35
C GLU A 175 63.62 -24.40 74.48
N SER A 176 63.76 -25.71 74.29
CA SER A 176 63.95 -26.63 75.42
C SER A 176 64.81 -27.79 74.98
N LYS A 177 65.89 -27.97 75.73
CA LYS A 177 66.99 -28.88 75.49
C LYS A 177 66.57 -30.31 75.83
N GLU A 178 67.15 -31.22 75.06
CA GLU A 178 67.67 -32.54 75.48
C GLU A 178 66.82 -33.79 75.19
N ASN A 179 67.46 -34.72 74.44
CA ASN A 179 67.12 -36.11 74.10
C ASN A 179 66.16 -36.43 72.93
N ARG A 180 66.74 -36.68 71.73
CA ARG A 180 66.70 -37.97 71.00
C ARG A 180 67.31 -37.87 69.58
N SER A 181 68.58 -38.24 69.46
CA SER A 181 69.27 -38.41 68.17
C SER A 181 68.79 -39.70 67.45
N ALA A 182 67.71 -39.61 66.68
CA ALA A 182 67.36 -40.52 65.55
C ALA A 182 65.99 -40.17 64.93
N GLN A 183 65.05 -39.58 65.69
CA GLN A 183 63.67 -39.31 65.23
C GLN A 183 63.57 -38.00 64.41
N GLU A 184 64.43 -37.00 64.66
CA GLU A 184 64.38 -35.68 64.01
C GLU A 184 64.80 -35.69 62.52
N ALA A 185 65.65 -36.62 62.10
CA ALA A 185 66.05 -36.74 60.70
C ALA A 185 64.88 -37.20 59.81
N SER A 186 64.00 -38.06 60.34
CA SER A 186 62.82 -38.56 59.63
C SER A 186 61.72 -37.50 59.52
N SER A 187 61.46 -36.72 60.59
CA SER A 187 60.45 -35.65 60.55
C SER A 187 60.84 -34.48 59.63
N LYS A 188 62.14 -34.12 59.56
CA LYS A 188 62.62 -33.10 58.60
C LYS A 188 62.44 -33.56 57.15
N GLN A 189 62.67 -34.83 56.88
CA GLN A 189 62.56 -35.40 55.54
C GLN A 189 61.09 -35.43 55.06
N ILE A 190 60.14 -35.72 55.95
CA ILE A 190 58.70 -35.70 55.66
C ILE A 190 58.23 -34.28 55.34
N LEU A 191 58.63 -33.29 56.14
CA LEU A 191 58.27 -31.89 55.91
C LEU A 191 58.86 -31.36 54.59
N GLU A 192 60.08 -31.79 54.25
CA GLU A 192 60.72 -31.42 52.98
C GLU A 192 59.98 -32.00 51.76
N GLU A 193 59.48 -33.23 51.87
CA GLU A 193 58.65 -33.84 50.82
C GLU A 193 57.25 -33.21 50.73
N GLU A 194 56.63 -32.82 51.85
CA GLU A 194 55.37 -32.05 51.83
C GLU A 194 55.54 -30.69 51.16
N ILE A 195 56.65 -29.99 51.44
CA ILE A 195 56.98 -28.71 50.77
C ILE A 195 57.19 -28.95 49.26
N LYS A 196 57.91 -30.00 48.87
CA LYS A 196 58.10 -30.35 47.44
C LYS A 196 56.78 -30.64 46.75
N GLN A 197 55.90 -31.41 47.41
CA GLN A 197 54.56 -31.71 46.89
C GLN A 197 53.73 -30.44 46.74
N ARG A 198 53.74 -29.55 47.74
CA ARG A 198 52.99 -28.29 47.67
C ARG A 198 53.52 -27.35 46.58
N VAL A 199 54.84 -27.30 46.40
CA VAL A 199 55.46 -26.56 45.31
C VAL A 199 55.10 -27.16 43.96
N GLN A 200 55.03 -28.48 43.84
CA GLN A 200 54.64 -29.15 42.60
C GLN A 200 53.16 -28.91 42.26
N GLU A 201 52.29 -28.91 43.26
CA GLU A 201 50.88 -28.55 43.12
C GLU A 201 50.71 -27.09 42.65
N LEU A 202 51.41 -26.14 43.29
CA LEU A 202 51.39 -24.74 42.86
C LEU A 202 51.94 -24.55 41.44
N LYS A 203 52.95 -25.34 41.04
CA LYS A 203 53.46 -25.33 39.66
C LYS A 203 52.41 -25.84 38.67
N ALA A 204 51.65 -26.88 39.01
CA ALA A 204 50.57 -27.37 38.17
C ALA A 204 49.47 -26.30 38.01
N GLN A 205 49.03 -25.68 39.10
CA GLN A 205 48.02 -24.61 39.06
C GLN A 205 48.48 -23.40 38.24
N LEU A 206 49.77 -23.03 38.31
CA LEU A 206 50.34 -21.96 37.47
C LEU A 206 50.38 -22.33 35.97
N LEU A 207 50.52 -23.62 35.65
CA LEU A 207 50.44 -24.09 34.26
C LEU A 207 49.00 -24.09 33.77
N ASP A 208 48.04 -24.52 34.58
CA ASP A 208 46.61 -24.50 34.24
C ASP A 208 46.13 -23.06 34.02
N LEU A 209 46.44 -22.14 34.93
CA LEU A 209 46.11 -20.71 34.79
C LEU A 209 46.77 -20.08 33.55
N ARG A 210 47.96 -20.56 33.15
CA ARG A 210 48.64 -20.10 31.94
C ARG A 210 47.91 -20.58 30.69
N GLU A 211 47.44 -21.83 30.67
CA GLU A 211 46.67 -22.35 29.55
C GLU A 211 45.29 -21.68 29.46
N ASP A 212 44.62 -21.48 30.59
CA ASP A 212 43.35 -20.73 30.65
C ASP A 212 43.50 -19.30 30.13
N HIS A 213 44.59 -18.61 30.50
CA HIS A 213 44.90 -17.28 29.96
C HIS A 213 45.03 -17.31 28.43
N LYS A 214 45.71 -18.33 27.89
CA LYS A 214 45.90 -18.49 26.45
C LYS A 214 44.59 -18.79 25.73
N VAL A 215 43.74 -19.66 26.29
CA VAL A 215 42.40 -19.95 25.74
C VAL A 215 41.55 -18.68 25.70
N LEU A 216 41.56 -17.90 26.78
CA LEU A 216 40.82 -16.65 26.84
C LEU A 216 41.33 -15.62 25.83
N GLU A 217 42.65 -15.55 25.62
CA GLU A 217 43.26 -14.71 24.60
C GLU A 217 42.82 -15.12 23.18
N ASP A 218 42.81 -16.43 22.88
CA ASP A 218 42.31 -16.98 21.62
C ASP A 218 40.81 -16.70 21.42
N GLU A 219 39.98 -16.82 22.46
CA GLU A 219 38.55 -16.48 22.42
C GLU A 219 38.33 -14.99 22.18
N TRP A 220 39.11 -14.14 22.84
CA TRP A 220 39.06 -12.69 22.63
C TRP A 220 39.42 -12.32 21.19
N HIS A 221 40.48 -12.92 20.64
CA HIS A 221 40.88 -12.72 19.25
C HIS A 221 39.82 -13.18 18.27
N LYS A 222 39.22 -14.37 18.47
CA LYS A 222 38.11 -14.87 17.63
C LYS A 222 36.91 -13.92 17.67
N LEU A 223 36.56 -13.42 18.86
CA LEU A 223 35.46 -12.47 19.02
C LEU A 223 35.75 -11.17 18.29
N ASP A 224 36.96 -10.61 18.43
CA ASP A 224 37.39 -9.38 17.75
C ASP A 224 37.37 -9.53 16.21
N GLU A 225 37.87 -10.65 15.69
CA GLU A 225 37.81 -10.96 14.25
C GLU A 225 36.36 -11.10 13.77
N SER A 226 35.52 -11.83 14.50
CA SER A 226 34.10 -11.99 14.15
C SER A 226 33.33 -10.67 14.15
N TRP A 227 33.58 -9.81 15.15
CA TRP A 227 32.96 -8.49 15.22
C TRP A 227 33.43 -7.57 14.09
N LYS A 228 34.72 -7.61 13.74
CA LYS A 228 35.25 -6.85 12.58
C LYS A 228 34.62 -7.33 11.27
N ALA A 229 34.46 -8.64 11.10
CA ALA A 229 33.81 -9.22 9.93
C ALA A 229 32.33 -8.82 9.84
N ASP A 230 31.57 -8.93 10.93
CA ASP A 230 30.16 -8.54 10.99
C ASP A 230 29.97 -7.04 10.72
N LYS A 231 30.83 -6.19 11.29
CA LYS A 231 30.84 -4.75 11.02
C LYS A 231 31.07 -4.48 9.52
N GLN A 232 32.04 -5.16 8.91
CA GLN A 232 32.35 -5.00 7.50
C GLN A 232 31.18 -5.45 6.62
N GLN A 233 30.58 -6.60 6.92
CA GLN A 233 29.42 -7.11 6.22
C GLN A 233 28.23 -6.16 6.32
N MET A 234 27.95 -5.62 7.52
CA MET A 234 26.88 -4.65 7.71
C MET A 234 27.09 -3.38 6.88
N MET A 235 28.34 -2.89 6.81
CA MET A 235 28.67 -1.75 5.96
C MET A 235 28.46 -2.05 4.48
N GLU A 236 28.83 -3.26 4.01
CA GLU A 236 28.65 -3.66 2.61
C GLU A 236 27.17 -3.78 2.22
N LEU A 237 26.36 -4.47 3.04
CA LEU A 237 24.91 -4.57 2.83
C LEU A 237 24.23 -3.20 2.79
N LEU A 238 24.67 -2.26 3.64
CA LEU A 238 24.16 -0.89 3.64
C LEU A 238 24.50 -0.17 2.32
N GLN A 239 25.69 -0.36 1.77
CA GLN A 239 26.07 0.22 0.48
C GLN A 239 25.29 -0.42 -0.68
N GLU A 240 25.06 -1.73 -0.64
CA GLU A 240 24.25 -2.43 -1.64
C GLU A 240 22.81 -1.93 -1.64
N GLU A 241 22.20 -1.80 -0.45
CA GLU A 241 20.84 -1.29 -0.34
C GLU A 241 20.74 0.16 -0.81
N LYS A 242 21.74 1.00 -0.50
CA LYS A 242 21.82 2.37 -1.04
C LYS A 242 21.87 2.39 -2.57
N LYS A 243 22.62 1.49 -3.20
CA LYS A 243 22.67 1.35 -4.68
C LYS A 243 21.31 0.88 -5.23
N ARG A 244 20.65 -0.06 -4.54
CA ARG A 244 19.33 -0.56 -4.91
C ARG A 244 18.28 0.54 -4.89
N TYR A 245 18.27 1.39 -3.85
CA TYR A 245 17.39 2.56 -3.77
C TYR A 245 17.61 3.52 -4.93
N TYR A 246 18.88 3.88 -5.21
CA TYR A 246 19.21 4.77 -6.33
C TYR A 246 18.71 4.22 -7.66
N HIS A 247 18.90 2.93 -7.92
CA HIS A 247 18.42 2.32 -9.16
C HIS A 247 16.88 2.32 -9.26
N LEU A 248 16.19 2.03 -8.16
CA LEU A 248 14.73 2.06 -8.11
C LEU A 248 14.19 3.48 -8.32
N GLU A 249 14.84 4.48 -7.73
CA GLU A 249 14.48 5.89 -7.90
C GLU A 249 14.59 6.32 -9.37
N VAL A 250 15.66 5.93 -10.06
CA VAL A 250 15.82 6.17 -11.50
C VAL A 250 14.69 5.52 -12.30
N GLN A 251 14.39 4.23 -12.07
CA GLN A 251 13.30 3.55 -12.77
C GLN A 251 11.94 4.22 -12.56
N VAL A 252 11.63 4.60 -11.32
CA VAL A 252 10.38 5.30 -11.00
C VAL A 252 10.32 6.64 -11.72
N ASN A 253 11.43 7.38 -11.77
CA ASN A 253 11.49 8.65 -12.48
C ASN A 253 11.28 8.48 -13.99
N ASP A 254 11.89 7.47 -14.62
CA ASP A 254 11.71 7.16 -16.04
C ASP A 254 10.25 6.83 -16.37
N VAL A 255 9.60 6.00 -15.55
CA VAL A 255 8.18 5.66 -15.71
C VAL A 255 7.28 6.88 -15.52
N ILE A 256 7.56 7.73 -14.53
CA ILE A 256 6.81 8.98 -14.33
C ILE A 256 6.95 9.89 -15.55
N GLN A 257 8.16 10.02 -16.10
CA GLN A 257 8.42 10.84 -17.27
C GLN A 257 7.67 10.32 -18.52
N ILE A 258 7.67 9.01 -18.75
CA ILE A 258 6.93 8.38 -19.86
C ILE A 258 5.43 8.63 -19.69
N ASN A 259 4.88 8.39 -18.50
CA ASN A 259 3.45 8.58 -18.22
C ASN A 259 3.05 10.07 -18.40
N LEU A 260 3.90 11.00 -17.97
CA LEU A 260 3.63 12.43 -18.14
C LEU A 260 3.59 12.82 -19.63
N ASN A 261 4.49 12.25 -20.44
CA ASN A 261 4.50 12.47 -21.88
C ASN A 261 3.24 11.89 -22.54
N GLU A 262 2.83 10.68 -22.16
CA GLU A 262 1.60 10.06 -22.66
C GLU A 262 0.35 10.89 -22.33
N ILE A 263 0.22 11.35 -21.08
CA ILE A 263 -0.87 12.25 -20.66
C ILE A 263 -0.88 13.53 -21.50
N THR A 264 0.30 14.09 -21.79
CA THR A 264 0.42 15.31 -22.59
C THR A 264 -0.03 15.09 -24.03
N ASN A 265 0.37 13.98 -24.64
CA ASN A 265 -0.08 13.60 -25.99
C ASN A 265 -1.59 13.37 -26.05
N LEU A 266 -2.14 12.60 -25.10
CA LEU A 266 -3.58 12.34 -25.04
C LEU A 266 -4.41 13.62 -24.84
N LYS A 267 -3.93 14.56 -24.02
CA LYS A 267 -4.55 15.88 -23.86
C LYS A 267 -4.54 16.68 -25.16
N HIS A 268 -3.42 16.64 -25.89
CA HIS A 268 -3.31 17.31 -27.18
C HIS A 268 -4.28 16.69 -28.20
N ASP A 269 -4.35 15.36 -28.30
CA ASP A 269 -5.26 14.65 -29.20
C ASP A 269 -6.74 14.94 -28.85
N LEU A 270 -7.07 14.99 -27.56
CA LEU A 270 -8.39 15.37 -27.10
C LEU A 270 -8.73 16.81 -27.53
N ALA A 271 -7.84 17.77 -27.30
CA ALA A 271 -8.06 19.15 -27.72
C ALA A 271 -8.24 19.28 -29.25
N CYS A 272 -7.42 18.58 -30.02
CA CYS A 272 -7.52 18.54 -31.48
C CYS A 272 -8.85 17.93 -31.95
N THR A 273 -9.34 16.88 -31.29
CA THR A 273 -10.63 16.27 -31.63
C THR A 273 -11.81 17.11 -31.17
N GLU A 274 -11.72 17.78 -30.02
CA GLU A 274 -12.70 18.76 -29.55
C GLU A 274 -12.84 19.94 -30.53
N GLU A 275 -11.72 20.52 -30.99
CA GLU A 275 -11.74 21.59 -31.99
C GLU A 275 -12.40 21.14 -33.29
N LYS A 276 -12.06 19.94 -33.79
CA LYS A 276 -12.71 19.35 -34.97
C LYS A 276 -14.21 19.16 -34.77
N MET A 277 -14.64 18.67 -33.61
CA MET A 277 -16.07 18.49 -33.29
C MET A 277 -16.80 19.83 -33.22
N VAL A 278 -16.18 20.83 -32.59
CA VAL A 278 -16.73 22.20 -32.49
C VAL A 278 -16.87 22.80 -33.89
N TYR A 279 -15.84 22.73 -34.72
CA TYR A 279 -15.87 23.22 -36.10
C TYR A 279 -16.97 22.53 -36.93
N GLN A 280 -17.06 21.19 -36.89
CA GLN A 280 -18.14 20.45 -37.55
C GLN A 280 -19.53 20.83 -37.03
N SER A 281 -19.66 21.16 -35.74
CA SER A 281 -20.93 21.64 -35.18
C SER A 281 -21.31 23.00 -35.78
N TYR A 282 -20.36 23.93 -35.94
CA TYR A 282 -20.58 25.22 -36.59
C TYR A 282 -20.96 25.07 -38.06
N GLU A 283 -20.33 24.16 -38.81
CA GLU A 283 -20.70 23.91 -40.21
C GLU A 283 -22.14 23.38 -40.31
N ARG A 284 -22.50 22.34 -39.54
CA ARG A 284 -23.87 21.79 -39.53
C ARG A 284 -24.90 22.84 -39.15
N VAL A 285 -24.60 23.64 -38.13
CA VAL A 285 -25.50 24.67 -37.64
C VAL A 285 -25.60 25.81 -38.67
N GLY A 286 -24.49 26.27 -39.24
CA GLY A 286 -24.46 27.28 -40.31
C GLY A 286 -25.29 26.89 -41.53
N LEU A 287 -25.24 25.61 -41.94
CA LEU A 287 -26.09 25.07 -43.00
C LEU A 287 -27.58 25.13 -42.68
N THR A 288 -27.98 25.11 -41.41
CA THR A 288 -29.39 25.29 -41.00
C THR A 288 -29.81 26.76 -40.88
N TRP A 289 -28.92 27.65 -40.42
CA TRP A 289 -29.27 29.07 -40.25
C TRP A 289 -29.38 29.80 -41.59
N VAL A 290 -28.55 29.49 -42.58
CA VAL A 290 -28.56 30.24 -43.86
C VAL A 290 -29.90 30.11 -44.60
N PRO A 291 -30.45 28.89 -44.83
CA PRO A 291 -31.78 28.75 -45.42
C PRO A 291 -32.86 29.37 -44.55
N THR A 292 -32.78 29.25 -43.22
CA THR A 292 -33.79 29.80 -42.29
C THR A 292 -33.82 31.33 -42.30
N ILE A 293 -32.65 31.98 -42.28
CA ILE A 293 -32.52 33.45 -42.33
C ILE A 293 -32.91 33.95 -43.71
N PHE A 294 -32.48 33.26 -44.78
CA PHE A 294 -32.88 33.57 -46.14
C PHE A 294 -34.39 33.47 -46.30
N TYR A 295 -35.02 32.37 -45.85
CA TYR A 295 -36.48 32.23 -45.85
C TYR A 295 -37.18 33.33 -45.05
N SER A 296 -36.71 33.61 -43.83
CA SER A 296 -37.32 34.60 -42.94
C SER A 296 -37.24 36.03 -43.50
N SER A 297 -36.16 36.35 -44.22
CA SER A 297 -35.93 37.66 -44.84
C SER A 297 -36.61 37.81 -46.21
N TRP A 298 -36.61 36.75 -47.02
CA TRP A 298 -37.06 36.79 -48.41
C TRP A 298 -38.57 36.54 -48.55
N HIS A 299 -39.18 35.77 -47.66
CA HIS A 299 -40.61 35.43 -47.71
C HIS A 299 -41.56 36.65 -47.59
N PRO A 300 -41.32 37.65 -46.70
CA PRO A 300 -42.14 38.86 -46.64
C PRO A 300 -42.03 39.71 -47.92
N LEU A 301 -40.85 39.79 -48.53
CA LEU A 301 -40.62 40.54 -49.77
C LEU A 301 -41.30 39.87 -50.97
N SER A 302 -41.24 38.53 -51.03
CA SER A 302 -41.91 37.74 -52.06
C SER A 302 -43.43 37.86 -51.96
N THR A 303 -43.99 37.79 -50.75
CA THR A 303 -45.44 37.96 -50.51
C THR A 303 -45.92 39.38 -50.83
N LEU A 304 -45.15 40.43 -50.50
CA LEU A 304 -45.46 41.81 -50.88
C LEU A 304 -45.43 42.02 -52.41
N LEU A 305 -44.46 41.43 -53.12
CA LEU A 305 -44.42 41.48 -54.58
C LEU A 305 -45.64 40.78 -55.20
N LEU A 306 -46.01 39.60 -54.68
CA LEU A 306 -47.18 38.87 -55.16
C LEU A 306 -48.48 39.67 -54.93
N GLN A 307 -48.62 40.29 -53.76
CA GLN A 307 -49.77 41.16 -53.45
C GLN A 307 -49.82 42.35 -54.41
N ASN A 308 -48.72 43.05 -54.64
CA ASN A 308 -48.68 44.20 -55.55
C ASN A 308 -49.00 43.82 -57.01
N VAL A 309 -48.54 42.65 -57.48
CA VAL A 309 -48.87 42.15 -58.82
C VAL A 309 -50.35 41.80 -58.92
N LEU A 310 -50.93 41.21 -57.88
CA LEU A 310 -52.34 40.88 -57.83
C LEU A 310 -53.21 42.15 -57.82
N GLU A 311 -52.85 43.16 -57.02
CA GLU A 311 -53.52 44.46 -56.98
C GLU A 311 -53.46 45.20 -58.34
N LEU A 312 -52.29 45.19 -59.01
CA LEU A 312 -52.16 45.76 -60.36
C LEU A 312 -53.06 45.04 -61.38
N HIS A 313 -53.15 43.71 -61.29
CA HIS A 313 -54.01 42.90 -62.17
C HIS A 313 -55.49 43.26 -61.98
N TRP A 314 -55.95 43.42 -60.73
CA TRP A 314 -57.32 43.86 -60.44
C TRP A 314 -57.61 45.31 -60.83
N ALA A 315 -56.60 46.19 -60.84
CA ALA A 315 -56.76 47.59 -61.22
C ALA A 315 -56.82 47.82 -62.74
N VAL A 316 -56.27 46.93 -63.57
CA VAL A 316 -56.11 47.11 -65.03
C VAL A 316 -57.16 46.35 -65.85
N LEU A 317 -57.80 45.30 -65.32
CA LEU A 317 -58.76 44.48 -66.08
C LEU A 317 -60.24 44.85 -65.78
N PRO A 318 -61.08 45.11 -66.80
CA PRO A 318 -62.51 45.34 -66.61
C PRO A 318 -63.27 44.05 -66.20
N PRO A 319 -64.34 44.13 -65.38
CA PRO A 319 -65.03 42.96 -64.78
C PRO A 319 -65.72 41.99 -65.75
N SER A 320 -65.65 42.21 -67.06
CA SER A 320 -66.43 41.48 -68.07
C SER A 320 -65.67 40.37 -68.79
N SER A 321 -64.51 39.91 -68.29
CA SER A 321 -63.73 38.83 -68.93
C SER A 321 -63.33 37.71 -67.97
N ILE A 322 -64.29 36.81 -67.69
CA ILE A 322 -64.10 35.62 -66.83
C ILE A 322 -62.98 34.71 -67.38
N TYR A 323 -62.85 34.62 -68.70
CA TYR A 323 -61.83 33.78 -69.34
C TYR A 323 -60.39 34.24 -69.06
N VAL A 324 -60.14 35.54 -69.02
CA VAL A 324 -58.78 36.06 -68.77
C VAL A 324 -58.39 35.88 -67.29
N HIS A 325 -59.36 36.04 -66.38
CA HIS A 325 -59.17 35.71 -64.97
C HIS A 325 -58.88 34.22 -64.74
N GLN A 326 -59.61 33.33 -65.44
CA GLN A 326 -59.39 31.88 -65.35
C GLN A 326 -57.99 31.49 -65.86
N ILE A 327 -57.55 32.09 -66.97
CA ILE A 327 -56.22 31.85 -67.53
C ILE A 327 -55.13 32.36 -66.58
N PHE A 328 -55.27 33.56 -66.01
CA PHE A 328 -54.30 34.11 -65.07
C PHE A 328 -54.22 33.30 -63.77
N LEU A 329 -55.35 32.86 -63.21
CA LEU A 329 -55.37 31.96 -62.05
C LEU A 329 -54.74 30.60 -62.37
N CYS A 330 -54.98 30.08 -63.57
CA CYS A 330 -54.40 28.80 -63.98
C CYS A 330 -52.88 28.90 -64.24
N THR A 331 -52.40 30.01 -64.82
CA THR A 331 -50.96 30.23 -65.06
C THR A 331 -50.22 30.57 -63.78
N THR A 332 -50.80 31.37 -62.88
CA THR A 332 -50.22 31.63 -61.55
C THR A 332 -50.23 30.37 -60.67
N SER A 333 -51.30 29.55 -60.70
CA SER A 333 -51.33 28.25 -60.03
C SER A 333 -50.29 27.29 -60.59
N ALA A 334 -50.08 27.26 -61.91
CA ALA A 334 -49.05 26.42 -62.53
C ALA A 334 -47.64 26.90 -62.15
N HIS A 335 -47.38 28.20 -62.16
CA HIS A 335 -46.10 28.77 -61.72
C HIS A 335 -45.81 28.51 -60.24
N LEU A 336 -46.80 28.70 -59.36
CA LEU A 336 -46.67 28.36 -57.94
C LEU A 336 -46.42 26.87 -57.72
N GLY A 337 -47.08 26.00 -58.51
CA GLY A 337 -46.85 24.55 -58.48
C GLY A 337 -45.44 24.16 -58.91
N VAL A 338 -44.90 24.79 -59.96
CA VAL A 338 -43.53 24.56 -60.44
C VAL A 338 -42.50 25.09 -59.44
N SER A 339 -42.73 26.28 -58.85
CA SER A 339 -41.86 26.84 -57.82
C SER A 339 -41.87 26.03 -56.53
N LEU A 340 -43.03 25.51 -56.08
CA LEU A 340 -43.09 24.57 -54.96
C LEU A 340 -42.37 23.25 -55.27
N SER A 341 -42.50 22.75 -56.50
CA SER A 341 -41.84 21.51 -56.92
C SER A 341 -40.31 21.66 -56.96
N LEU A 342 -39.80 22.81 -57.42
CA LEU A 342 -38.37 23.13 -57.40
C LEU A 342 -37.83 23.31 -55.98
N LEU A 343 -38.58 23.99 -55.11
CA LEU A 343 -38.23 24.13 -53.69
C LEU A 343 -38.20 22.79 -52.95
N LEU A 344 -39.17 21.91 -53.22
CA LEU A 344 -39.19 20.56 -52.66
C LEU A 344 -38.04 19.70 -53.21
N TYR A 345 -37.64 19.90 -54.48
CA TYR A 345 -36.52 19.19 -55.08
C TYR A 345 -35.17 19.61 -54.49
N GLU A 346 -34.94 20.92 -54.27
CA GLU A 346 -33.74 21.39 -53.58
C GLU A 346 -33.69 20.93 -52.12
N HIS A 347 -34.83 20.93 -51.42
CA HIS A 347 -34.90 20.48 -50.02
C HIS A 347 -34.73 18.95 -49.85
N CYS A 348 -34.84 18.18 -50.94
CA CYS A 348 -34.54 16.74 -50.99
C CYS A 348 -33.12 16.42 -51.48
N ALA A 349 -32.41 17.38 -52.08
CA ALA A 349 -31.07 17.19 -52.64
C ALA A 349 -29.92 17.64 -51.71
N ILE A 350 -30.25 18.31 -50.61
CA ILE A 350 -29.37 18.66 -49.47
C ILE A 350 -29.62 17.64 -48.35
#